data_AF-A0A9X3XUZ7-F1
#
_entry.id   AF-A0A9X3XUZ7-F1
#
_cell.length_a   1.000
_cell.length_b   1.000
_cell.length_c   1.000
_cell.angle_alpha   90.00
_cell.angle_beta   90.00
_cell.angle_gamma   90.00
#
_symmetry.space_group_name_H-M   'P 1'
#
loop_
_entity.id
_entity.type
_entity.pdbx_description
1 polymer ?
#
loop_
_entity_poly.entity_id
_entity_poly.type
_entity_poly.pdbx_seq_one_letter_code
_entity_poly.pdbx_strand_id
1 'polypeptide(L)'
;MEFLEKRAGTIAKAIRENADTTFAKEILLAELIDDEQKLKIINRVTELVETQAPLTKEERFKIVWEYKNWFSIRTINLDTGKSEIAWKKDELERYCKTYGVALEEFVNWKLGIELVN
;
A
#
# COMPACT_ATOMS: atom_id res chain seq x y z
N MET A 1 1.15 24.37 -22.53
CA MET A 1 0.83 22.93 -22.53
C MET A 1 1.74 22.17 -23.50
N GLU A 2 1.83 22.62 -24.75
CA GLU A 2 2.67 22.04 -25.83
C GLU A 2 4.15 21.78 -25.46
N PHE A 3 4.79 22.69 -24.70
CA PHE A 3 6.18 22.53 -24.25
C PHE A 3 6.37 21.38 -23.25
N LEU A 4 5.39 21.16 -22.36
CA LEU A 4 5.43 20.09 -21.36
C LEU A 4 5.21 18.72 -22.03
N GLU A 5 4.27 18.65 -22.98
CA GLU A 5 4.03 17.44 -23.76
C GLU A 5 5.25 17.06 -24.60
N LYS A 6 5.90 18.03 -25.24
CA LYS A 6 7.13 17.81 -26.01
C LYS A 6 8.27 17.31 -25.11
N ARG A 7 8.44 17.88 -23.91
CA ARG A 7 9.44 17.42 -22.92
C ARG A 7 9.14 16.01 -22.41
N ALA A 8 7.88 15.71 -22.08
CA ALA A 8 7.46 14.38 -21.65
C ALA A 8 7.72 13.33 -22.75
N GLY A 9 7.46 13.67 -24.01
CA GLY A 9 7.76 12.83 -25.16
C GLY A 9 9.26 12.54 -25.32
N THR A 10 10.12 13.55 -25.16
CA THR A 10 11.58 13.40 -25.20
C THR A 10 12.09 12.50 -24.06
N ILE A 11 11.60 12.70 -22.84
CA ILE A 11 11.96 11.90 -21.66
C ILE A 11 11.55 10.44 -21.85
N ALA A 12 10.30 10.19 -22.28
CA ALA A 12 9.81 8.85 -22.53
C ALA A 12 10.54 8.13 -23.68
N LYS A 13 11.11 8.88 -24.62
CA LYS A 13 11.97 8.33 -25.68
C LYS A 13 13.34 7.95 -25.11
N ALA A 14 13.99 8.84 -24.35
CA ALA A 14 15.29 8.58 -23.73
C ALA A 14 15.27 7.35 -22.81
N ILE A 15 14.20 7.18 -22.02
CA ILE A 15 14.01 6.01 -21.12
C ILE A 15 13.83 4.71 -21.92
N ARG A 16 13.12 4.75 -23.06
CA ARG A 16 12.93 3.57 -23.93
C ARG A 16 14.20 3.15 -24.64
N GLU A 17 15.05 4.11 -25.00
CA GLU A 17 16.28 3.86 -25.77
C GLU A 17 17.48 3.46 -24.91
N ASN A 18 17.45 3.75 -23.59
CA ASN A 18 18.63 3.59 -22.72
C ASN A 18 18.44 2.67 -21.49
N ALA A 19 17.28 2.02 -21.31
CA ALA A 19 17.03 1.19 -20.13
C ALA A 19 16.29 -0.13 -20.44
N ASP A 20 16.98 -1.25 -20.19
CA ASP A 20 16.47 -2.61 -20.46
C ASP A 20 15.59 -3.19 -19.35
N THR A 21 15.62 -2.60 -18.15
CA THR A 21 14.90 -3.11 -16.97
C THR A 21 14.05 -2.02 -16.31
N THR A 22 12.97 -2.42 -15.65
CA THR A 22 12.06 -1.49 -14.93
C THR A 22 12.80 -0.65 -13.89
N PHE A 23 13.76 -1.24 -13.17
CA PHE A 23 14.59 -0.56 -12.19
C PHE A 23 15.49 0.54 -12.82
N ALA A 24 16.09 0.26 -13.98
CA ALA A 24 16.88 1.26 -14.70
C ALA A 24 16.01 2.42 -15.22
N LYS A 25 14.74 2.15 -15.57
CA LYS A 25 13.76 3.18 -15.97
C LYS A 25 13.37 4.08 -14.80
N GLU A 26 13.24 3.52 -13.60
CA GLU A 26 12.92 4.25 -12.38
C GLU A 26 14.07 5.18 -11.94
N ILE A 27 15.32 4.74 -12.06
CA ILE A 27 16.50 5.58 -11.76
C ILE A 27 16.60 6.75 -12.76
N LEU A 28 16.46 6.49 -14.06
CA LEU A 28 16.44 7.53 -15.09
C LEU A 28 15.28 8.52 -14.92
N LEU A 29 14.10 8.05 -14.48
CA LEU A 29 12.98 8.91 -14.12
C LEU A 29 13.29 9.79 -12.91
N ALA A 30 13.93 9.22 -11.88
CA ALA A 30 14.33 9.96 -10.68
C ALA A 30 15.40 11.02 -10.96
N GLU A 31 16.29 10.78 -11.94
CA GLU A 31 17.30 11.76 -12.40
C GLU A 31 16.72 12.86 -13.31
N LEU A 32 15.61 12.59 -14.01
CA LEU A 32 14.97 13.54 -14.95
C LEU A 32 13.87 14.40 -14.31
N ILE A 33 13.42 14.07 -13.11
CA ILE A 33 12.43 14.84 -12.35
C ILE A 33 13.17 15.85 -11.44
N ASP A 34 13.08 17.12 -11.81
CA ASP A 34 13.63 18.26 -11.07
C ASP A 34 13.04 18.35 -9.64
N ASP A 35 13.86 18.71 -8.65
CA ASP A 35 13.49 18.70 -7.24
C ASP A 35 12.27 19.60 -6.91
N GLU A 36 11.98 20.59 -7.76
CA GLU A 36 10.79 21.44 -7.68
C GLU A 36 9.47 20.66 -7.90
N GLN A 37 9.48 19.58 -8.69
CA GLN A 37 8.31 18.73 -8.90
C GLN A 37 8.06 17.80 -7.71
N LYS A 38 9.12 17.32 -7.03
CA LYS A 38 8.99 16.54 -5.80
C LYS A 38 8.31 17.35 -4.70
N LEU A 39 8.75 18.61 -4.52
CA LEU A 39 8.14 19.56 -3.57
C LEU A 39 6.66 19.83 -3.87
N LYS A 40 6.29 20.01 -5.14
CA LYS A 40 4.88 20.19 -5.55
C LYS A 40 4.02 18.96 -5.25
N ILE A 41 4.54 17.76 -5.48
CA ILE A 41 3.84 16.51 -5.15
C ILE A 41 3.68 16.37 -3.64
N ILE A 42 4.74 16.59 -2.86
CA ILE A 42 4.70 16.52 -1.39
C ILE A 42 3.66 17.50 -0.84
N ASN A 43 3.71 18.77 -1.25
CA ASN A 43 2.76 19.78 -0.80
C ASN A 43 1.31 19.40 -1.15
N ARG A 44 1.09 18.88 -2.37
CA ARG A 44 -0.24 18.46 -2.79
C ARG A 44 -0.76 17.25 -2.01
N VAL A 45 0.11 16.29 -1.69
CA VAL A 45 -0.24 15.14 -0.85
C VAL A 45 -0.54 15.59 0.57
N THR A 46 0.25 16.49 1.14
CA THR A 46 0.01 17.06 2.47
C THR A 46 -1.33 17.79 2.54
N GLU A 47 -1.65 18.67 1.58
CA GLU A 47 -2.96 19.34 1.51
C GLU A 47 -4.13 18.34 1.46
N LEU A 48 -3.97 17.25 0.69
CA LEU A 48 -5.00 16.21 0.58
C LEU A 48 -5.16 15.42 1.88
N VAL A 49 -4.06 15.17 2.61
CA VAL A 49 -4.09 14.50 3.91
C VAL A 49 -4.71 15.41 4.98
N GLU A 50 -4.38 16.70 4.99
CA GLU A 50 -4.91 17.67 5.95
C GLU A 50 -6.40 17.95 5.77
N THR A 51 -6.91 17.84 4.55
CA THR A 51 -8.33 18.05 4.22
C THR A 51 -9.20 16.80 4.39
N GLN A 52 -8.60 15.62 4.57
CA GLN A 52 -9.34 14.39 4.85
C GLN A 52 -9.72 14.31 6.32
N ALA A 53 -11.00 14.04 6.58
CA ALA A 53 -11.44 13.66 7.91
C ALA A 53 -10.70 12.38 8.36
N PRO A 54 -10.24 12.32 9.62
CA PRO A 54 -9.56 11.13 10.12
C PRO A 54 -10.50 9.92 10.06
N LEU A 55 -9.97 8.80 9.58
CA LEU A 55 -10.73 7.55 9.49
C LEU A 55 -11.24 7.11 10.88
N THR A 56 -12.52 6.78 10.94
CA THR A 56 -13.12 6.13 12.10
C THR A 56 -12.47 4.77 12.36
N LYS A 57 -12.62 4.24 13.58
CA LYS A 57 -12.09 2.92 13.94
C LYS A 57 -12.68 1.82 13.05
N GLU A 58 -13.97 1.93 12.72
CA GLU A 58 -14.66 0.97 11.84
C GLU A 58 -14.14 1.01 10.39
N GLU A 59 -13.89 2.19 9.83
CA GLU A 59 -13.32 2.32 8.49
C GLU A 59 -11.92 1.70 8.43
N ARG A 60 -11.11 1.90 9.47
CA ARG A 60 -9.79 1.26 9.59
C ARG A 60 -9.89 -0.26 9.62
N PHE A 61 -10.84 -0.82 10.36
CA PHE A 61 -11.11 -2.26 10.35
C PHE A 61 -11.53 -2.77 8.96
N LYS A 62 -12.38 -2.03 8.24
CA LYS A 62 -12.81 -2.37 6.88
C LYS A 62 -11.63 -2.44 5.91
N ILE A 63 -10.70 -1.48 5.99
CA ILE A 63 -9.47 -1.49 5.18
C ILE A 63 -8.63 -2.73 5.49
N VAL A 64 -8.39 -3.04 6.77
CA VAL A 64 -7.65 -4.25 7.16
C VAL A 64 -8.33 -5.51 6.62
N TRP A 65 -9.66 -5.58 6.68
CA TRP A 65 -10.44 -6.72 6.20
C TRP A 65 -10.35 -6.93 4.68
N GLU A 66 -10.27 -5.86 3.90
CA GLU A 66 -10.15 -5.90 2.43
C GLU A 66 -8.86 -6.61 2.00
N TYR A 67 -7.75 -6.27 2.65
CA TYR A 67 -6.41 -6.73 2.27
C TYR A 67 -5.88 -7.92 3.08
N LYS A 68 -6.65 -8.42 4.05
CA LYS A 68 -6.21 -9.52 4.94
C LYS A 68 -5.66 -10.74 4.18
N ASN A 69 -6.24 -11.09 3.03
CA ASN A 69 -5.93 -12.33 2.32
C ASN A 69 -4.47 -12.36 1.82
N TRP A 70 -3.81 -11.20 1.70
CA TRP A 70 -2.38 -11.10 1.41
C TRP A 70 -1.50 -11.74 2.48
N PHE A 71 -2.02 -11.90 3.70
CA PHE A 71 -1.34 -12.53 4.82
C PHE A 71 -1.78 -13.99 5.03
N SER A 72 -2.50 -14.56 4.07
CA SER A 72 -2.92 -15.96 4.10
C SER A 72 -2.12 -16.78 3.08
N ILE A 73 -1.75 -17.99 3.46
CA ILE A 73 -1.09 -18.96 2.59
C ILE A 73 -1.84 -20.29 2.69
N ARG A 74 -2.00 -20.97 1.54
CA ARG A 74 -2.51 -22.34 1.54
C ARG A 74 -1.38 -23.29 1.92
N THR A 75 -1.61 -24.08 2.95
CA THR A 75 -0.68 -25.11 3.44
C THR A 75 -1.38 -26.45 3.43
N ILE A 76 -0.61 -27.54 3.41
CA ILE A 76 -1.12 -28.88 3.63
C ILE A 76 -0.82 -29.24 5.07
N ASN A 77 -1.84 -29.63 5.83
CA ASN A 77 -1.67 -30.15 7.17
C ASN A 77 -1.00 -31.53 7.07
N LEU A 78 0.17 -31.69 7.69
CA LEU A 78 0.97 -32.90 7.60
C LEU A 78 0.31 -34.11 8.29
N ASP A 79 -0.53 -33.86 9.30
CA ASP A 79 -1.19 -34.91 10.09
C ASP A 79 -2.46 -35.42 9.39
N THR A 80 -3.18 -34.54 8.68
CA THR A 80 -4.48 -34.88 8.06
C THR A 80 -4.44 -34.99 6.55
N GLY A 81 -3.36 -34.52 5.91
CA GLY A 81 -3.21 -34.44 4.45
C GLY A 81 -4.16 -33.43 3.78
N LYS A 82 -4.90 -32.63 4.55
CA LYS A 82 -5.89 -31.69 4.02
C LYS A 82 -5.27 -30.32 3.75
N SER A 83 -5.78 -29.64 2.73
CA SER A 83 -5.45 -28.23 2.49
C SER A 83 -6.12 -27.36 3.56
N GLU A 84 -5.32 -26.50 4.17
CA GLU A 84 -5.74 -25.52 5.18
C GLU A 84 -5.22 -24.13 4.80
N ILE A 85 -5.81 -23.09 5.39
CA ILE A 85 -5.33 -21.72 5.26
C ILE A 85 -4.56 -21.38 6.53
N ALA A 86 -3.24 -21.22 6.38
CA ALA A 86 -2.40 -20.68 7.43
C ALA A 86 -2.30 -19.15 7.27
N TRP A 87 -2.31 -18.44 8.39
CA TRP A 87 -2.18 -16.98 8.42
C TRP A 87 -0.82 -16.60 8.96
N LYS A 88 -0.16 -15.67 8.27
CA LYS A 88 1.07 -15.03 8.74
C LYS A 88 0.72 -13.99 9.80
N LYS A 89 0.47 -14.46 11.02
CA LYS A 89 -0.02 -13.66 12.14
C LYS A 89 0.81 -12.40 12.38
N ASP A 90 2.14 -12.52 12.38
CA ASP A 90 3.04 -11.39 12.66
C ASP A 90 2.98 -10.30 11.57
N GLU A 91 2.83 -10.69 10.30
CA GLU A 91 2.69 -9.74 9.19
C GLU A 91 1.32 -9.04 9.25
N LEU A 92 0.25 -9.79 9.54
CA LEU A 92 -1.08 -9.22 9.73
C LEU A 92 -1.13 -8.26 10.92
N GLU A 93 -0.46 -8.60 12.04
CA GLU A 93 -0.40 -7.74 13.21
C GLU A 93 0.33 -6.42 12.91
N ARG A 94 1.45 -6.47 12.18
CA ARG A 94 2.15 -5.25 11.73
C ARG A 94 1.26 -4.40 10.83
N TYR A 95 0.51 -5.05 9.94
CA TYR A 95 -0.42 -4.34 9.06
C TYR A 95 -1.55 -3.65 9.83
N CYS A 96 -2.16 -4.31 10.82
CA CYS A 96 -3.13 -3.68 11.71
C CYS A 96 -2.56 -2.44 12.41
N LYS A 97 -1.31 -2.52 12.90
CA LYS A 97 -0.62 -1.39 13.57
C LYS A 97 -0.44 -0.18 12.65
N THR A 98 -0.21 -0.38 11.35
CA THR A 98 -0.14 0.71 10.36
C THR A 98 -1.42 1.54 10.30
N TYR A 99 -2.58 0.93 10.57
CA TYR A 99 -3.87 1.62 10.66
C TYR A 99 -4.25 2.02 12.09
N GLY A 100 -3.34 1.87 13.06
CA GLY A 100 -3.61 2.20 14.46
C GLY A 100 -4.67 1.29 15.10
N VAL A 101 -4.66 0.01 14.73
CA VAL A 101 -5.60 -1.02 15.21
C VAL A 101 -4.84 -2.18 15.82
N ALA A 102 -5.32 -2.73 16.95
CA ALA A 102 -4.78 -3.97 17.50
C ALA A 102 -5.37 -5.20 16.79
N LEU A 103 -4.57 -6.24 16.59
CA LEU A 103 -5.03 -7.47 15.92
C LEU A 103 -6.21 -8.11 16.65
N GLU A 104 -6.17 -8.14 17.98
CA GLU A 104 -7.26 -8.67 18.82
C GLU A 104 -8.57 -7.89 18.61
N GLU A 105 -8.51 -6.56 18.63
CA GLU A 105 -9.68 -5.72 18.39
C GLU A 105 -10.27 -5.94 16.99
N PHE A 106 -9.41 -6.10 15.98
CA PHE A 106 -9.84 -6.41 14.61
C PHE A 106 -10.53 -7.77 14.52
N VAL A 107 -9.98 -8.80 15.18
CA VAL A 107 -10.58 -10.14 15.22
C VAL A 107 -11.92 -10.09 15.96
N ASN A 108 -11.99 -9.42 17.11
CA ASN A 108 -13.21 -9.29 17.90
C ASN A 108 -14.29 -8.53 17.14
N TRP A 109 -13.93 -7.42 16.49
CA TRP A 109 -14.82 -6.69 15.58
C TRP A 109 -15.37 -7.61 14.49
N LYS A 110 -14.51 -8.44 13.86
CA LYS A 110 -14.97 -9.32 12.79
C LYS A 110 -15.87 -10.44 13.28
N LEU A 111 -15.63 -10.94 14.49
CA LEU A 111 -16.45 -11.96 15.14
C LEU A 111 -17.77 -11.39 15.70
N GLY A 112 -17.97 -10.07 15.65
CA GLY A 112 -19.14 -9.42 16.23
C GLY A 112 -19.16 -9.48 17.75
N ILE A 113 -17.98 -9.67 18.38
CA ILE A 113 -17.83 -9.64 19.82
C ILE A 113 -17.72 -8.18 20.22
N GLU A 114 -18.69 -7.69 20.99
CA GLU A 114 -18.61 -6.36 21.59
C GLU A 114 -17.38 -6.32 22.52
N LEU A 115 -16.43 -5.46 22.19
CA LEU A 115 -15.29 -5.15 23.06
C LEU A 115 -15.84 -4.34 24.23
N VAL A 116 -16.19 -5.02 25.32
CA VAL A 116 -16.48 -4.37 26.59
C VAL A 116 -15.16 -3.78 27.10
N ASN A 117 -15.06 -2.45 27.09
CA ASN A 117 -13.93 -1.71 27.67
C ASN A 117 -13.84 -1.94 29.18
#